data_AF-A0A8J3IXH4-F1
#
_entry.id   AF-A0A8J3IXH4-F1
#
_cell.length_a   1.000
_cell.length_b   1.000
_cell.length_c   1.000
_cell.angle_alpha   90.00
_cell.angle_beta   90.00
_cell.angle_gamma   90.00
#
_symmetry.space_group_name_H-M   'P 1'
#
loop_
_entity.id
_entity.type
_entity.pdbx_description
1 polymer ?
#
loop_
_entity_poly.entity_id
_entity_poly.type
_entity_poly.pdbx_seq_one_letter_code
_entity_poly.pdbx_strand_id
1 'polypeptide(L)'
;MLSLIGRWLIEGLARRSNCYGSHGHPFSAYLKAFLLRIREGLIAASQLRDFLCRHPLLIIELGFDLRLDPSADYGFDVEATLPTRYWFGEKLRKLDHALLSDLLAATVTALKEEIPGLGSVVAFDVKHIYSWVKENNWRAYVPDRYDKMRIPLGDPDCKLGVKREPQQRTLRWNH
;
A
#
# COMPACT_ATOMS: atom_id res chain seq x y z
N MET A 1 -4.73 2.34 -17.06
CA MET A 1 -5.65 1.20 -16.96
C MET A 1 -6.41 1.27 -15.64
N LEU A 2 -7.24 2.30 -15.48
CA LEU A 2 -8.35 2.33 -14.53
C LEU A 2 -9.55 2.00 -15.41
N SER A 3 -10.16 0.83 -15.24
CA SER A 3 -11.39 0.47 -15.98
C SER A 3 -12.44 1.56 -15.76
N LEU A 4 -13.41 1.71 -16.68
CA LEU A 4 -14.50 2.68 -16.51
C LEU A 4 -15.15 2.56 -15.12
N ILE A 5 -15.25 1.33 -14.59
CA ILE A 5 -15.80 1.02 -13.27
C ILE A 5 -14.98 1.69 -12.16
N GLY A 6 -13.65 1.62 -12.22
CA GLY A 6 -12.77 2.28 -11.24
C GLY A 6 -12.90 3.81 -11.24
N ARG A 7 -13.15 4.41 -12.42
CA ARG A 7 -13.33 5.87 -12.55
C ARG A 7 -14.63 6.34 -11.90
N TRP A 8 -15.74 5.65 -12.18
CA TRP A 8 -17.05 5.91 -11.55
C TRP A 8 -17.05 5.65 -10.04
N LEU A 9 -16.36 4.61 -9.59
CA LEU A 9 -16.27 4.25 -8.18
C LEU A 9 -15.61 5.36 -7.36
N ILE A 10 -14.44 5.81 -7.80
CA ILE A 10 -13.67 6.84 -7.10
C ILE A 10 -14.40 8.18 -7.14
N GLU A 11 -15.01 8.54 -8.28
CA GLU A 11 -15.74 9.80 -8.42
C GLU A 11 -17.09 9.78 -7.70
N GLY A 12 -17.75 8.63 -7.57
CA GLY A 12 -18.97 8.45 -6.79
C GLY A 12 -18.70 8.55 -5.28
N LEU A 13 -17.64 7.88 -4.80
CA LEU A 13 -17.25 7.91 -3.38
C LEU A 13 -16.66 9.27 -2.98
N ALA A 14 -15.85 9.90 -3.84
CA ALA A 14 -15.29 11.22 -3.57
C ALA A 14 -16.35 12.34 -3.59
N ARG A 15 -17.45 12.17 -4.34
CA ARG A 15 -18.60 13.10 -4.28
C ARG A 15 -19.31 13.07 -2.92
N ARG A 16 -19.28 11.95 -2.19
CA ARG A 16 -19.84 11.85 -0.83
C ARG A 16 -18.95 12.55 0.20
N SER A 17 -17.64 12.56 -0.01
CA SER A 17 -16.66 13.20 0.87
C SER A 17 -16.41 14.67 0.52
N ASN A 18 -17.43 15.43 0.10
CA ASN A 18 -17.26 16.78 -0.43
C ASN A 18 -16.92 17.81 0.66
N CYS A 19 -15.75 17.64 1.29
CA CYS A 19 -15.09 18.65 2.07
C CYS A 19 -13.92 19.17 1.24
N TYR A 20 -14.05 20.40 0.74
CA TYR A 20 -12.94 21.18 0.20
C TYR A 20 -11.93 21.43 1.33
N GLY A 21 -11.08 20.44 1.60
CA GLY A 21 -10.19 20.50 2.75
C GLY A 21 -8.96 21.35 2.43
N SER A 22 -8.86 22.50 3.09
CA SER A 22 -7.73 23.40 3.39
C SER A 22 -6.74 23.82 2.29
N HIS A 23 -6.67 23.17 1.12
CA HIS A 23 -5.70 23.48 0.05
C HIS A 23 -6.26 23.30 -1.37
N GLY A 24 -7.56 23.56 -1.52
CA GLY A 24 -8.14 23.96 -2.81
C GLY A 24 -8.18 22.93 -3.93
N HIS A 25 -7.89 21.65 -3.69
CA HIS A 25 -8.06 20.58 -4.69
C HIS A 25 -9.14 19.56 -4.27
N PRO A 26 -9.82 18.92 -5.22
CA PRO A 26 -10.84 17.93 -4.91
C PRO A 26 -10.23 16.69 -4.25
N PHE A 27 -10.99 16.09 -3.33
CA PHE A 27 -10.54 14.91 -2.60
C PHE A 27 -10.27 13.71 -3.53
N SER A 28 -11.02 13.58 -4.63
CA SER A 28 -10.80 12.58 -5.67
C SER A 28 -9.39 12.63 -6.26
N ALA A 29 -8.82 13.83 -6.47
CA ALA A 29 -7.48 13.98 -7.01
C ALA A 29 -6.42 13.41 -6.06
N TYR A 30 -6.56 13.66 -4.75
CA TYR A 30 -5.69 13.06 -3.73
C TYR A 30 -5.82 11.54 -3.71
N LEU A 31 -7.04 11.00 -3.71
CA LEU A 31 -7.25 9.54 -3.75
C LEU A 31 -6.60 8.90 -4.97
N LYS A 32 -6.84 9.44 -6.16
CA LYS A 32 -6.26 8.93 -7.41
C LYS A 32 -4.73 9.02 -7.37
N ALA A 33 -4.17 10.11 -6.85
CA ALA A 33 -2.72 10.27 -6.69
C ALA A 33 -2.12 9.27 -5.69
N PHE A 34 -2.82 8.92 -4.60
CA PHE A 34 -2.37 7.90 -3.66
C PHE A 34 -2.45 6.49 -4.24
N LEU A 35 -3.46 6.18 -5.04
CA LEU A 35 -3.53 4.91 -5.78
C LEU A 35 -2.39 4.81 -6.80
N LEU A 36 -2.11 5.89 -7.52
CA LEU A 36 -0.94 5.98 -8.41
C LEU A 36 0.36 5.73 -7.63
N ARG A 37 0.52 6.35 -6.47
CA ARG A 37 1.68 6.15 -5.58
C ARG A 37 1.87 4.68 -5.23
N ILE A 38 0.79 3.96 -4.88
CA ILE A 38 0.84 2.52 -4.56
C ILE A 38 1.23 1.71 -5.80
N ARG A 39 0.60 1.99 -6.95
CA ARG A 39 0.87 1.30 -8.21
C ARG A 39 2.33 1.43 -8.65
N GLU A 40 2.89 2.63 -8.53
CA GLU A 40 4.26 2.94 -8.96
C GLU A 40 5.31 2.63 -7.86
N GLY A 41 4.90 2.10 -6.71
CA GLY A 41 5.82 1.72 -5.62
C GLY A 41 6.52 2.90 -4.94
N LEU A 42 5.91 4.09 -4.96
CA LEU A 42 6.52 5.32 -4.43
C LEU A 42 6.36 5.39 -2.90
N ILE A 43 7.47 5.24 -2.17
CA ILE A 43 7.47 5.16 -0.71
C ILE A 43 7.20 6.51 -0.06
N ALA A 44 7.70 7.61 -0.62
CA ALA A 44 7.59 8.95 -0.02
C ALA A 44 6.62 9.87 -0.77
N ALA A 45 6.00 10.81 -0.05
CA ALA A 45 5.16 11.85 -0.65
C ALA A 45 5.95 12.81 -1.55
N SER A 46 7.25 13.01 -1.30
CA SER A 46 8.14 13.74 -2.21
C SER A 46 8.29 13.01 -3.53
N GLN A 47 8.52 11.69 -3.50
CA GLN A 47 8.62 10.87 -4.72
C GLN A 47 7.34 10.93 -5.56
N LEU A 48 6.16 10.90 -4.91
CA LEU A 48 4.89 11.12 -5.61
C LEU A 48 4.86 12.48 -6.30
N ARG A 49 5.25 13.54 -5.60
CA ARG A 49 5.27 14.88 -6.18
C ARG A 49 6.25 14.97 -7.35
N ASP A 50 7.48 14.50 -7.18
CA ASP A 50 8.52 14.50 -8.22
C ASP A 50 8.10 13.65 -9.44
N PHE A 51 7.34 12.58 -9.22
CA PHE A 51 6.75 11.78 -10.27
C PHE A 51 5.69 12.55 -11.05
N LEU A 52 4.77 13.24 -10.36
CA LEU A 52 3.75 14.05 -11.01
C LEU A 52 4.34 15.24 -11.77
N CYS A 53 5.41 15.88 -11.26
CA CYS A 53 6.11 16.93 -12.00
C CYS A 53 6.71 16.44 -13.32
N ARG A 54 7.23 15.20 -13.35
CA ARG A 54 7.75 14.57 -14.57
C ARG A 54 6.65 14.08 -15.52
N HIS A 55 5.40 14.03 -15.07
CA HIS A 55 4.27 13.55 -15.84
C HIS A 55 3.07 14.53 -15.77
N PRO A 56 3.17 15.74 -16.35
CA PRO A 56 2.15 16.78 -16.21
C PRO A 56 0.75 16.37 -16.68
N LEU A 57 0.65 15.52 -17.69
CA LEU A 57 -0.64 15.02 -18.19
C LEU A 57 -1.41 14.23 -17.12
N LEU A 58 -0.73 13.58 -16.17
CA LEU A 58 -1.40 12.91 -15.06
C LEU A 58 -2.08 13.92 -14.13
N ILE A 59 -1.57 15.14 -14.00
CA ILE A 59 -2.15 16.16 -13.12
C ILE A 59 -3.57 16.51 -13.59
N ILE A 60 -3.73 16.66 -14.91
CA ILE A 60 -5.03 16.85 -15.57
C ILE A 60 -5.93 15.64 -15.31
N GLU A 61 -5.40 14.44 -15.57
CA GLU A 61 -6.19 13.20 -15.54
C GLU A 61 -6.62 12.76 -14.14
N LEU A 62 -5.83 13.12 -13.14
CA LEU A 62 -6.17 12.95 -11.73
C LEU A 62 -7.22 13.98 -11.27
N GLY A 63 -7.37 15.10 -11.99
CA GLY A 63 -8.35 16.14 -11.72
C GLY A 63 -7.92 17.14 -10.66
N PHE A 64 -6.63 17.51 -10.62
CA PHE A 64 -6.19 18.63 -9.80
C PHE A 64 -6.66 19.95 -10.40
N ASP A 65 -7.10 20.88 -9.54
CA ASP A 65 -7.39 22.26 -9.96
C ASP A 65 -6.12 22.97 -10.46
N LEU A 66 -6.06 23.22 -11.77
CA LEU A 66 -4.87 23.71 -12.46
C LEU A 66 -4.64 25.22 -12.25
N ARG A 67 -3.38 25.60 -12.04
CA ARG A 67 -2.97 27.01 -12.12
C ARG A 67 -2.51 27.33 -13.53
N LEU A 68 -3.42 27.91 -14.31
CA LEU A 68 -3.20 28.21 -15.72
C LEU A 68 -2.03 29.18 -15.90
N ASP A 69 -1.16 28.84 -16.85
CA ASP A 69 -0.01 29.62 -17.28
C ASP A 69 0.15 29.41 -18.80
N PRO A 70 -0.24 30.39 -19.62
CA PRO A 70 -0.13 30.30 -21.07
C PRO A 70 1.31 30.16 -21.59
N SER A 71 2.32 30.45 -20.76
CA SER A 71 3.73 30.34 -21.12
C SER A 71 4.32 28.96 -20.85
N ALA A 72 3.63 28.12 -20.07
CA ALA A 72 4.07 26.77 -19.74
C ALA A 72 3.70 25.77 -20.86
N ASP A 73 4.52 24.72 -21.03
CA ASP A 73 4.39 23.71 -22.10
C ASP A 73 3.00 23.05 -22.17
N TYR A 74 2.34 22.89 -21.03
CA TYR A 74 1.03 22.25 -20.91
C TYR A 74 -0.11 23.25 -20.62
N GLY A 75 0.17 24.56 -20.70
CA GLY A 75 -0.80 25.63 -20.42
C GLY A 75 -1.10 25.86 -18.93
N PHE A 76 -0.32 25.25 -18.03
CA PHE A 76 -0.39 25.45 -16.59
C PHE A 76 0.96 25.28 -15.91
N ASP A 77 1.15 25.97 -14.79
CA ASP A 77 2.32 25.82 -13.94
C ASP A 77 2.19 24.53 -13.11
N VAL A 78 2.98 23.52 -13.47
CA VAL A 78 3.04 22.20 -12.84
C VAL A 78 3.39 22.30 -11.35
N GLU A 79 4.41 23.09 -11.03
CA GLU A 79 4.96 23.21 -9.68
C GLU A 79 3.98 23.95 -8.76
N ALA A 80 3.37 25.02 -9.27
CA ALA A 80 2.39 25.79 -8.51
C ALA A 80 1.02 25.11 -8.39
N THR A 81 0.69 24.20 -9.31
CA THR A 81 -0.54 23.38 -9.27
C THR A 81 -0.44 22.27 -8.22
N LEU A 82 0.71 21.63 -8.08
CA LEU A 82 0.80 20.43 -7.23
C LEU A 82 0.86 20.76 -5.73
N PRO A 83 0.12 20.00 -4.89
CA PRO A 83 0.29 20.05 -3.45
C PRO A 83 1.74 19.78 -3.05
N THR A 84 2.19 20.44 -1.98
CA THR A 84 3.52 20.14 -1.43
C THR A 84 3.53 18.78 -0.74
N ARG A 85 4.74 18.25 -0.49
CA ARG A 85 4.95 17.02 0.31
C ARG A 85 4.14 17.02 1.62
N TYR A 86 4.10 18.18 2.30
CA TYR A 86 3.38 18.34 3.56
C TYR A 86 1.89 18.04 3.38
N TRP A 87 1.27 18.57 2.33
CA TRP A 87 -0.16 18.40 2.07
C TRP A 87 -0.54 16.99 1.65
N PHE A 88 0.29 16.35 0.83
CA PHE A 88 0.11 14.92 0.55
C PHE A 88 0.17 14.08 1.83
N GLY A 89 1.14 14.35 2.71
CA GLY A 89 1.25 13.64 4.00
C GLY A 89 0.05 13.91 4.92
N GLU A 90 -0.36 15.17 5.03
CA GLU A 90 -1.45 15.57 5.90
C GLU A 90 -2.80 15.00 5.45
N LYS A 91 -3.05 14.96 4.14
CA LYS A 91 -4.25 14.34 3.58
C LYS A 91 -4.30 12.83 3.82
N LEU A 92 -3.16 12.15 3.72
CA LEU A 92 -3.08 10.72 4.01
C LEU A 92 -3.34 10.43 5.50
N ARG A 93 -2.85 11.28 6.39
CA ARG A 93 -3.05 11.15 7.84
C ARG A 93 -4.49 11.39 8.27
N LYS A 94 -5.19 12.30 7.58
CA LYS A 94 -6.59 12.66 7.84
C LYS A 94 -7.60 11.86 7.00
N LEU A 95 -7.13 10.81 6.33
CA LEU A 95 -7.96 10.04 5.43
C LEU A 95 -8.94 9.18 6.22
N ASP A 96 -10.22 9.28 5.90
CA ASP A 96 -11.26 8.55 6.61
C ASP A 96 -11.15 7.04 6.33
N HIS A 97 -11.03 6.27 7.41
CA HIS A 97 -10.97 4.81 7.34
C HIS A 97 -12.26 4.20 6.79
N ALA A 98 -13.42 4.78 7.10
CA ALA A 98 -14.70 4.30 6.58
C ALA A 98 -14.73 4.40 5.05
N LEU A 99 -14.28 5.52 4.51
CA LEU A 99 -14.17 5.74 3.08
C LEU A 99 -13.21 4.76 2.38
N LEU A 100 -12.06 4.44 3.00
CA LEU A 100 -11.14 3.43 2.48
C LEU A 100 -11.75 2.03 2.48
N SER A 101 -12.48 1.70 3.53
CA SER A 101 -13.18 0.42 3.66
C SER A 101 -14.24 0.26 2.58
N ASP A 102 -15.03 1.32 2.35
CA ASP A 102 -16.03 1.37 1.30
C ASP A 102 -15.41 1.27 -0.10
N LEU A 103 -14.31 2.00 -0.34
CA LEU A 103 -13.58 1.95 -1.61
C LEU A 103 -13.05 0.53 -1.88
N LEU A 104 -12.46 -0.12 -0.88
CA LEU A 104 -11.97 -1.49 -1.00
C LEU A 104 -13.12 -2.46 -1.27
N ALA A 105 -14.19 -2.40 -0.48
CA ALA A 105 -15.36 -3.27 -0.64
C ALA A 105 -15.95 -3.14 -2.05
N ALA A 106 -16.13 -1.92 -2.52
CA ALA A 106 -16.70 -1.68 -3.84
C ALA A 106 -15.75 -2.09 -4.98
N THR A 107 -14.42 -1.96 -4.78
CA THR A 107 -13.42 -2.47 -5.72
C THR A 107 -13.46 -4.01 -5.79
N VAL A 108 -13.57 -4.69 -4.65
CA VAL A 108 -13.70 -6.16 -4.60
C VAL A 108 -14.97 -6.62 -5.29
N THR A 109 -16.10 -5.93 -5.07
CA THR A 109 -17.36 -6.22 -5.76
C THR A 109 -17.21 -6.09 -7.28
N ALA A 110 -16.66 -4.97 -7.75
CA ALA A 110 -16.40 -4.74 -9.18
C ALA A 110 -15.50 -5.83 -9.79
N LEU A 111 -14.44 -6.24 -9.08
CA LEU A 111 -13.54 -7.29 -9.56
C LEU A 111 -14.20 -8.66 -9.62
N LYS A 112 -15.12 -8.98 -8.70
CA LYS A 112 -15.88 -10.24 -8.72
C LYS A 112 -16.85 -10.30 -9.91
N GLU A 113 -17.44 -9.17 -10.28
CA GLU A 113 -18.30 -9.07 -11.46
C GLU A 113 -17.49 -9.19 -12.76
N GLU A 114 -16.30 -8.58 -12.81
CA GLU A 114 -15.44 -8.59 -13.99
C GLU A 114 -14.71 -9.93 -14.20
N ILE A 115 -14.40 -10.67 -13.12
CA ILE A 115 -13.59 -11.88 -13.16
C ILE A 115 -14.39 -13.08 -12.60
N PRO A 116 -15.00 -13.91 -13.47
CA PRO A 116 -15.68 -15.13 -13.05
C PRO A 116 -14.76 -16.06 -12.26
N GLY A 117 -15.22 -16.52 -11.10
CA GLY A 117 -14.44 -17.42 -10.23
C GLY A 117 -13.45 -16.70 -9.30
N LEU A 118 -13.35 -15.37 -9.33
CA LEU A 118 -12.54 -14.63 -8.36
C LEU A 118 -13.02 -14.86 -6.92
N GLY A 119 -12.12 -15.31 -6.05
CA GLY A 119 -12.43 -15.62 -4.65
C GLY A 119 -13.05 -17.00 -4.41
N SER A 120 -13.17 -17.84 -5.46
CA SER A 120 -13.64 -19.23 -5.32
C SER A 120 -12.58 -20.19 -4.76
N VAL A 121 -11.30 -19.82 -4.87
CA VAL A 121 -10.17 -20.58 -4.35
C VAL A 121 -9.55 -19.80 -3.20
N VAL A 122 -9.57 -20.38 -2.00
CA VAL A 122 -8.85 -19.86 -0.84
C VAL A 122 -7.54 -20.63 -0.73
N ALA A 123 -6.43 -19.98 -1.09
CA ALA A 123 -5.11 -20.52 -0.86
C ALA A 123 -4.70 -20.28 0.61
N PHE A 124 -4.70 -21.34 1.42
CA PHE A 124 -4.15 -21.29 2.77
C PHE A 124 -2.64 -21.50 2.69
N ASP A 125 -1.84 -20.48 2.98
CA ASP A 125 -0.40 -20.65 3.18
C ASP A 125 -0.16 -21.09 4.62
N VAL A 126 0.01 -22.41 4.84
CA VAL A 126 0.43 -22.96 6.14
C VAL A 126 1.96 -22.95 6.19
N LYS A 127 2.59 -21.80 5.92
CA LYS A 127 4.00 -21.62 6.25
C LYS A 127 4.12 -21.33 7.73
N HIS A 128 4.63 -22.30 8.48
CA HIS A 128 5.10 -22.03 9.83
C HIS A 128 6.13 -20.89 9.79
N ILE A 129 5.80 -19.77 10.44
CA ILE A 129 6.73 -18.67 10.66
C ILE A 129 7.73 -19.17 11.72
N TYR A 130 8.85 -19.71 11.28
CA TYR A 130 9.97 -20.05 12.15
C TYR A 130 10.73 -18.76 12.47
N SER A 131 10.56 -18.23 13.69
CA SER A 131 11.46 -17.20 14.20
C SER A 131 12.77 -17.86 14.64
N TRP A 132 13.90 -17.38 14.12
CA TRP A 132 15.24 -17.94 14.40
C TRP A 132 15.80 -17.47 15.77
N VAL A 133 14.90 -17.29 16.74
CA VAL A 133 15.23 -16.79 18.08
C VAL A 133 14.81 -17.87 19.07
N LYS A 134 15.79 -18.46 19.78
CA LYS A 134 15.57 -19.54 20.76
C LYS A 134 14.58 -19.10 21.85
N GLU A 135 14.55 -17.80 22.14
CA GLU A 135 13.69 -17.10 23.07
C GLU A 135 12.21 -17.16 22.67
N ASN A 136 11.86 -17.22 21.37
CA ASN A 136 10.47 -17.31 20.91
C ASN A 136 9.88 -18.73 20.99
N ASN A 137 10.72 -19.76 21.15
CA ASN A 137 10.25 -21.12 21.31
C ASN A 137 9.94 -21.41 22.80
N TRP A 138 8.66 -21.56 23.14
CA TRP A 138 8.20 -21.89 24.50
C TRP A 138 8.70 -23.25 25.01
N ARG A 139 9.10 -24.16 24.11
CA ARG A 139 9.65 -25.48 24.46
C ARG A 139 11.16 -25.46 24.69
N ALA A 140 11.85 -24.37 24.36
CA ALA A 140 13.29 -24.25 24.56
C ALA A 140 13.60 -23.75 25.97
N TYR A 141 14.54 -24.37 26.66
CA TYR A 141 15.07 -23.82 27.90
C TYR A 141 16.01 -22.64 27.60
N VAL A 142 15.64 -21.47 28.12
CA VAL A 142 16.42 -20.22 28.00
C VAL A 142 16.60 -19.66 29.41
N PRO A 143 17.84 -19.54 29.90
CA PRO A 143 18.10 -18.88 31.18
C PRO A 143 17.66 -17.42 31.11
N ASP A 144 17.11 -16.90 32.21
CA ASP A 144 16.67 -15.51 32.36
C ASP A 144 15.55 -15.06 31.39
N ARG A 145 14.75 -16.00 30.88
CA ARG A 145 13.61 -15.75 29.94
C ARG A 145 12.67 -14.63 30.39
N TYR A 146 12.45 -14.48 31.69
CA TYR A 146 11.50 -13.52 32.26
C TYR A 146 12.16 -12.28 32.87
N ASP A 147 13.48 -12.11 32.66
CA ASP A 147 14.17 -10.91 33.10
C ASP A 147 13.76 -9.71 32.25
N LYS A 148 13.02 -8.78 32.86
CA LYS A 148 12.49 -7.57 32.20
C LYS A 148 13.60 -6.59 31.79
N MET A 149 14.79 -6.70 32.36
CA MET A 149 15.94 -5.84 32.03
C MET A 149 16.76 -6.38 30.87
N ARG A 150 16.45 -7.59 30.39
CA ARG A 150 17.16 -8.26 29.30
C ARG A 150 16.33 -8.23 28.02
N ILE A 151 16.70 -7.34 27.10
CA ILE A 151 16.10 -7.28 25.76
C ILE A 151 16.87 -8.27 24.86
N PRO A 152 16.22 -9.31 24.32
CA PRO A 152 16.86 -10.21 23.38
C PRO A 152 17.32 -9.45 22.13
N LEU A 153 18.48 -9.81 21.60
CA LEU A 153 18.86 -9.39 20.25
C LEU A 153 17.83 -9.98 19.28
N GLY A 154 17.02 -9.12 18.67
CA GLY A 154 16.01 -9.54 17.69
C GLY A 154 16.64 -10.29 16.52
N ASP A 155 15.83 -11.05 15.80
CA ASP A 155 16.25 -11.79 14.60
C ASP A 155 16.90 -10.81 13.59
N PRO A 156 18.24 -10.83 13.43
CA PRO A 156 18.91 -9.87 12.57
C PRO A 156 18.62 -10.12 11.09
N ASP A 157 18.14 -11.32 10.74
CA ASP A 157 17.85 -11.65 9.37
C ASP A 157 16.42 -11.28 8.97
N CYS A 158 15.42 -11.37 9.86
CA CYS A 158 13.98 -11.14 9.53
C CYS A 158 13.53 -11.77 8.19
N LYS A 159 14.28 -12.75 7.68
CA LYS A 159 14.13 -13.35 6.36
C LYS A 159 13.39 -14.66 6.53
N LEU A 160 12.39 -14.88 5.69
CA LEU A 160 11.66 -16.14 5.59
C LEU A 160 12.63 -17.24 5.11
N GLY A 161 13.35 -17.85 6.03
CA GLY A 161 14.30 -18.92 5.75
C GLY A 161 13.58 -20.22 5.42
N VAL A 162 13.54 -20.60 4.13
CA VAL A 162 13.18 -21.95 3.71
C VAL A 162 14.33 -22.89 4.08
N LYS A 163 14.09 -23.84 4.98
CA LYS A 163 15.07 -24.89 5.29
C LYS A 163 14.95 -26.01 4.25
N ARG A 164 16.05 -26.37 3.59
CA ARG A 164 16.18 -27.64 2.87
C ARG A 164 16.42 -28.73 3.91
N GLU A 165 15.61 -29.79 3.90
CA GLU A 165 15.81 -30.94 4.80
C GLU A 165 17.09 -31.71 4.43
N PRO A 166 17.92 -32.12 5.41
CA PRO A 166 18.88 -33.18 5.19
C PRO A 166 18.14 -34.51 5.21
N GLN A 167 18.24 -35.28 4.12
CA GLN A 167 17.73 -36.64 4.01
C GLN A 167 18.17 -37.48 5.22
N GLN A 168 17.20 -38.08 5.91
CA GLN A 168 17.45 -39.10 6.94
C GLN A 168 18.21 -40.26 6.30
N ARG A 169 19.47 -40.45 6.72
CA ARG A 169 20.23 -41.66 6.38
C ARG A 169 19.49 -42.87 6.94
N THR A 170 19.00 -43.70 6.03
CA THR A 170 18.40 -45.00 6.28
C THR A 170 19.30 -45.85 7.18
N LEU A 171 18.83 -46.21 8.38
CA LEU A 171 19.41 -47.28 9.18
C LEU A 171 19.01 -48.62 8.52
N ARG A 172 20.02 -49.36 8.03
CA ARG A 172 19.85 -50.73 7.54
C ARG A 172 19.62 -51.67 8.72
N TRP A 173 18.52 -52.43 8.66
CA TRP A 173 18.34 -53.63 9.47
C TRP A 173 18.97 -54.80 8.72
N ASN A 174 19.94 -55.47 9.33
CA ASN A 174 20.44 -56.76 8.87
C ASN A 174 19.69 -57.86 9.64
N HIS A 175 19.13 -58.82 8.90
CA HIS A 175 18.76 -60.15 9.40
C HIS A 175 20.02 -61.00 9.57
#